data_AF-A0A7C5RQH0-F1
#
_entry.id   AF-A0A7C5RQH0-F1
#
_cell.length_a   1.000
_cell.length_b   1.000
_cell.length_c   1.000
_cell.angle_alpha   90.00
_cell.angle_beta   90.00
_cell.angle_gamma   90.00
#
_symmetry.space_group_name_H-M   'P 1'
#
loop_
_entity.id
_entity.type
_entity.pdbx_description
1 polymer ?
#
loop_
_entity_poly.entity_id
_entity_poly.type
_entity_poly.pdbx_seq_one_letter_code
_entity_poly.pdbx_strand_id
1 'polypeptide(L)' 'MTGGETSAEWVGSVIPPRRSGSRKGENGVVMVVGGSRLYHGAPFLTAMAA' A
#
# COMPACT_ATOMS: atom_id res chain seq x y z
N MET A 1 10.64 18.15 -13.90
CA MET A 1 10.35 16.94 -13.13
C MET A 1 11.27 15.85 -13.66
N THR A 2 12.52 15.85 -13.21
CA THR A 2 13.50 14.82 -13.55
C THR A 2 13.05 13.52 -12.88
N GLY A 3 12.87 12.45 -13.66
CA GLY A 3 12.56 11.13 -13.13
C GLY A 3 13.72 10.65 -12.27
N GLY A 4 13.60 10.83 -10.96
CA GLY A 4 14.59 10.39 -9.99
C GLY A 4 14.50 8.87 -9.81
N GLU A 5 15.63 8.21 -9.94
CA GLU A 5 15.82 6.79 -9.64
C GLU A 5 15.63 6.52 -8.14
N THR A 6 14.89 5.45 -7.82
CA THR A 6 14.55 5.07 -6.44
C THR A 6 15.73 4.35 -5.78
N SER A 7 16.29 4.89 -4.69
CA SER A 7 17.39 4.28 -3.91
C SER A 7 16.89 3.50 -2.69
N ALA A 8 17.68 2.54 -2.20
CA ALA A 8 17.33 1.78 -0.99
C ALA A 8 17.25 2.67 0.27
N GLU A 9 18.11 3.69 0.34
CA GLU A 9 18.07 4.70 1.40
C GLU A 9 16.73 5.46 1.39
N TRP A 10 16.27 5.89 0.21
CA TRP A 10 14.99 6.57 0.07
C TRP A 10 13.82 5.68 0.50
N VAL A 11 13.81 4.40 0.11
CA VAL A 11 12.77 3.44 0.54
C VAL A 11 12.71 3.33 2.07
N GLY A 12 13.87 3.24 2.73
CA GLY A 12 13.93 3.20 4.20
C GLY A 12 13.35 4.46 4.86
N SER A 13 13.49 5.62 4.21
CA SER A 13 12.97 6.90 4.73
C SER A 13 11.44 7.04 4.65
N VAL A 14 10.77 6.36 3.71
CA VAL A 14 9.33 6.50 3.47
C VAL A 14 8.47 5.43 4.16
N ILE A 15 9.08 4.39 4.74
CA ILE A 15 8.39 3.34 5.49
C ILE A 15 8.47 3.64 7.00
N PRO A 16 7.39 4.16 7.63
CA PRO A 16 7.44 4.50 9.05
C PRO A 16 7.44 3.26 9.95
N PRO A 17 8.14 3.29 11.10
CA PRO A 17 8.06 2.21 12.08
C PRO A 17 6.65 2.12 12.69
N ARG A 18 6.18 0.90 12.96
CA ARG A 18 4.91 0.69 13.64
C ARG A 18 5.03 1.08 15.13
N ARG A 19 4.14 1.95 15.60
CA ARG A 19 4.04 2.31 17.02
C ARG A 19 3.60 1.10 17.86
N SER A 20 4.28 0.82 18.97
CA SER A 20 4.07 -0.38 19.81
C SER A 20 2.66 -0.47 20.40
N GLY A 21 2.05 0.65 20.76
CA GLY A 21 0.68 0.71 21.28
C GLY A 21 -0.41 0.85 20.21
N SER A 22 -0.08 0.72 18.93
CA SER A 22 -1.03 1.04 17.85
C SER A 22 -2.16 0.02 17.72
N ARG A 23 -3.36 0.53 17.43
CA ARG A 23 -4.58 -0.28 17.26
C ARG A 23 -4.99 -0.38 15.79
N LYS A 24 -5.88 -1.33 15.49
CA LYS A 24 -6.53 -1.43 14.17
C LYS A 24 -7.24 -0.10 13.85
N GLY A 25 -7.03 0.43 12.65
CA GLY A 25 -7.62 1.69 12.16
C GLY A 25 -6.72 2.93 12.32
N GLU A 26 -5.71 2.89 13.20
CA GLU A 26 -4.79 4.03 13.36
C GLU A 26 -3.83 4.22 12.17
N ASN A 27 -3.61 3.16 11.39
CA ASN A 27 -2.88 3.22 10.12
C ASN A 27 -3.81 3.52 8.92
N GLY A 28 -5.07 3.86 9.19
CA GLY A 28 -6.10 4.05 8.18
C GLY A 28 -6.89 2.79 7.87
N VAL A 29 -7.98 2.99 7.13
CA VAL A 29 -8.84 1.93 6.56
C VAL A 29 -8.96 2.24 5.08
N VAL A 30 -8.69 1.25 4.24
CA VAL A 30 -8.75 1.36 2.78
C VAL A 30 -9.86 0.48 2.23
N MET A 31 -10.48 0.91 1.13
CA MET A 31 -11.46 0.14 0.39
C MET A 31 -10.97 -0.04 -1.04
N VAL A 32 -10.88 -1.29 -1.46
CA VAL A 32 -10.55 -1.64 -2.85
C VAL A 32 -11.86 -1.81 -3.62
N VAL A 33 -12.03 -1.03 -4.69
CA VAL A 33 -13.19 -1.12 -5.58
C VAL A 33 -12.68 -1.40 -6.99
N GLY A 34 -13.19 -2.46 -7.59
CA GLY A 34 -12.78 -2.89 -8.92
C GLY A 34 -13.18 -4.33 -9.18
N GLY A 35 -12.63 -4.91 -10.24
CA GLY A 35 -13.02 -6.23 -10.72
C GLY A 35 -14.14 -6.11 -11.74
N SER A 36 -13.79 -6.27 -13.01
CA SER A 36 -14.76 -6.40 -14.10
C SER A 36 -14.98 -7.89 -14.40
N ARG A 37 -15.93 -8.19 -15.30
CA ARG A 37 -16.23 -9.55 -15.74
C ARG A 37 -14.98 -10.36 -16.11
N LEU A 38 -14.02 -9.74 -16.81
CA LEU A 38 -12.79 -10.39 -17.26
C LEU A 38 -11.66 -10.33 -16.23
N TYR A 39 -11.67 -9.34 -15.33
CA TYR A 39 -10.54 -9.06 -14.42
C TYR A 39 -10.95 -9.09 -12.94
N HIS A 40 -11.87 -9.98 -12.58
CA HIS A 40 -12.38 -10.13 -11.22
C HIS A 40 -11.29 -10.52 -10.19
N GLY A 41 -10.14 -11.04 -10.64
CA GLY A 41 -8.97 -11.31 -9.79
C GLY A 41 -8.14 -10.08 -9.42
N ALA A 42 -8.25 -8.97 -10.16
CA ALA A 42 -7.51 -7.74 -9.88
C ALA A 42 -7.77 -7.18 -8.46
N PRO A 43 -9.03 -7.01 -8.00
CA PRO A 43 -9.28 -6.52 -6.65
C PRO A 43 -8.74 -7.46 -5.56
N PHE A 44 -8.70 -8.78 -5.78
CA PHE A 44 -8.13 -9.72 -4.83
C PHE A 44 -6.62 -9.50 -4.64
N LEU A 45 -5.86 -9.39 -5.74
CA LEU A 45 -4.42 -9.13 -5.67
C LEU A 45 -4.12 -7.77 -5.04
N THR A 46 -4.90 -6.74 -5.36
CA THR A 46 -4.77 -5.42 -4.72
C THR A 46 -5.05 -5.48 -3.23
N ALA A 47 -6.10 -6.18 -2.79
CA ALA A 47 -6.45 -6.31 -1.38
C ALA A 47 -5.39 -7.10 -0.57
N MET A 48 -4.69 -8.03 -1.20
CA MET A 48 -3.58 -8.76 -0.58
C MET A 48 -2.31 -7.91 -0.42
N ALA A 49 -2.10 -6.93 -1.31
CA ALA A 49 -0.96 -6.02 -1.26
C ALA A 49 -1.17 -4.78 -0.38
N ALA A 50 -2.43 -4.44 -0.10
CA ALA A 50 -2.85 -3.30 0.72
C ALA A 50 -2.75 -3.57 2.22
#